data_AF-A0A2N2U288-F1
#
_entry.id   AF-A0A2N2U288-F1
#
_cell.length_a   1.000
_cell.length_b   1.000
_cell.length_c   1.000
_cell.angle_alpha   90.00
_cell.angle_beta   90.00
_cell.angle_gamma   90.00
#
_symmetry.space_group_name_H-M   'P 1'
#
loop_
_entity.id
_entity.type
_entity.pdbx_description
1 polymer ?
#
loop_
_entity_poly.entity_id
_entity_poly.type
_entity_poly.pdbx_seq_one_letter_code
_entity_poly.pdbx_strand_id
1 'polypeptide(L)' 'SLECRVADARLVNRYNFFILEVLKAWVDTAIRQPQTLHHRGNGVFVVAGETIRRRSAAK' A
#
# COMPACT_ATOMS: atom_id res chain seq x y z
N SER A 1 -1.60 -7.35 -6.15
CA SER A 1 -1.70 -6.17 -7.03
C SER A 1 -3.08 -5.56 -6.94
N LEU A 2 -3.20 -4.25 -7.14
CA LEU A 2 -4.48 -3.55 -7.22
C LEU A 2 -4.62 -2.97 -8.64
N GLU A 3 -5.71 -3.30 -9.33
CA GLU A 3 -6.08 -2.63 -10.58
C GLU A 3 -6.89 -1.39 -10.27
N CYS A 4 -6.45 -0.25 -10.79
CA CYS A 4 -7.05 1.04 -10.47
C CYS A 4 -7.36 1.85 -11.73
N ARG A 5 -8.34 2.75 -11.61
CA ARG A 5 -8.54 3.88 -12.53
C ARG A 5 -8.27 5.20 -11.82
N VAL A 6 -7.88 6.24 -12.57
CA VAL A 6 -7.77 7.60 -12.01
C VAL A 6 -9.17 8.12 -11.73
N ALA A 7 -9.47 8.32 -10.45
CA ALA A 7 -10.76 8.85 -10.00
C ALA A 7 -10.79 10.38 -10.02
N ASP A 8 -9.64 11.02 -9.77
CA ASP A 8 -9.51 12.47 -9.79
C ASP A 8 -8.07 12.88 -10.17
N ALA A 9 -7.97 13.76 -11.17
CA ALA A 9 -6.71 14.22 -11.75
C ALA A 9 -6.37 15.69 -11.42
N ARG A 10 -7.17 16.39 -10.60
CA ARG A 10 -7.00 17.83 -10.33
C ARG A 10 -5.64 18.20 -9.75
N LEU A 11 -4.97 17.27 -9.06
CA LEU A 11 -3.67 17.50 -8.41
C LEU A 11 -2.46 17.02 -9.22
N VAL A 12 -2.68 16.37 -10.38
CA VAL A 12 -1.61 15.75 -11.18
C VAL A 12 -0.60 16.80 -11.64
N ASN A 13 -1.05 17.87 -12.30
CA ASN A 13 -0.14 18.88 -12.84
C ASN A 13 0.62 19.67 -11.76
N ARG A 14 0.05 19.78 -10.54
CA ARG A 14 0.64 20.57 -9.46
C ARG A 14 1.62 19.78 -8.61
N TYR A 15 1.35 18.49 -8.38
CA TYR A 15 2.06 17.69 -7.39
C TYR A 15 2.47 16.29 -7.88
N ASN A 16 2.12 15.93 -9.12
CA ASN A 16 2.17 14.55 -9.60
C ASN A 16 1.40 13.58 -8.69
N PHE A 17 0.29 14.05 -8.11
CA PHE A 17 -0.51 13.30 -7.16
C PHE A 17 -1.77 12.76 -7.82
N PHE A 18 -1.99 11.45 -7.73
CA PHE A 18 -3.10 10.73 -8.35
C PHE A 18 -4.03 10.18 -7.27
N ILE A 19 -5.33 10.43 -7.41
CA ILE A 19 -6.36 9.76 -6.60
C ILE A 19 -6.93 8.62 -7.42
N LEU A 20 -6.88 7.41 -6.87
CA LEU A 20 -7.18 6.17 -7.57
C LEU A 20 -8.37 5.43 -6.93
N GLU A 21 -9.27 4.91 -7.76
CA GLU A 21 -10.31 3.96 -7.36
C GLU A 21 -9.87 2.55 -7.70
N VAL A 22 -9.89 1.66 -6.71
CA VAL A 22 -9.55 0.24 -6.88
C VAL A 22 -10.75 -0.49 -7.50
N LEU A 23 -10.53 -1.10 -8.66
CA LEU A 23 -11.55 -1.86 -9.39
C LEU A 23 -11.45 -3.36 -9.11
N LYS A 24 -10.22 -3.89 -9.00
CA LYS A 24 -9.95 -5.30 -8.70
C LYS A 24 -8.70 -5.43 -7.83
N ALA A 25 -8.65 -6.50 -7.05
CA ALA A 25 -7.51 -6.85 -6.23
C ALA A 25 -7.09 -8.30 -6.51
N TRP A 26 -5.78 -8.50 -6.57
CA TRP A 26 -5.13 -9.79 -6.78
C TRP A 26 -4.21 -10.08 -5.62
N VAL A 27 -4.36 -11.27 -5.03
CA VAL A 27 -3.53 -11.75 -3.92
C VAL A 27 -3.05 -13.16 -4.23
N ASP A 28 -1.78 -13.43 -3.93
CA ASP A 28 -1.30 -14.80 -3.87
C ASP A 28 -1.76 -15.43 -2.55
N THR A 29 -2.74 -16.32 -2.64
CA THR A 29 -3.38 -16.95 -1.47
C THR A 29 -2.49 -18.00 -0.81
N ALA A 30 -1.41 -18.44 -1.46
CA ALA A 30 -0.44 -19.35 -0.85
C ALA A 30 0.40 -18.64 0.23
N ILE A 31 0.56 -17.31 0.12
CA ILE A 31 1.37 -16.51 1.05
C ILE A 31 0.48 -15.94 2.16
N ARG A 32 0.47 -16.60 3.33
CA ARG A 32 -0.36 -16.19 4.47
C ARG A 32 0.12 -14.93 5.21
N GLN A 33 1.43 -14.69 5.22
CA GLN A 33 2.07 -13.58 5.93
C GLN A 33 3.16 -12.97 5.03
N PRO A 34 2.78 -12.12 4.06
CA PRO A 34 3.75 -11.52 3.17
C PRO A 34 4.66 -10.56 3.94
N GLN A 35 5.98 -10.67 3.73
CA GLN A 35 6.93 -9.69 4.24
C GLN A 35 6.86 -8.42 3.37
N THR A 36 6.70 -7.26 4.00
CA THR A 36 6.69 -5.97 3.29
C THR A 36 8.02 -5.25 3.43
N LEU A 37 8.37 -4.47 2.41
CA LEU A 37 9.55 -3.62 2.40
C LEU A 37 9.15 -2.17 2.61
N HIS A 38 9.93 -1.45 3.40
CA HIS A 38 9.80 -0.02 3.64
C HIS A 38 11.05 0.68 3.10
N HIS A 39 10.89 1.48 2.05
CA HIS A 39 11.99 2.27 1.49
C HIS A 39 12.37 3.43 2.41
N ARG A 40 13.67 3.65 2.63
CA ARG A 40 14.22 4.71 3.49
C ARG A 40 15.07 5.75 2.74
N GLY A 41 15.10 5.70 1.41
CA GLY A 41 15.92 6.58 0.58
C GLY A 41 17.25 5.92 0.18
N ASN A 42 17.85 6.41 -0.91
CA ASN A 42 19.17 5.98 -1.40
C ASN A 42 19.33 4.46 -1.56
N GLY A 43 18.27 3.76 -1.96
CA GLY A 43 18.29 2.30 -2.13
C GLY A 43 18.34 1.52 -0.82
N VAL A 44 18.14 2.16 0.33
CA VAL A 44 18.06 1.50 1.64
C VAL A 44 16.62 1.09 1.91
N PHE A 45 16.44 -0.17 2.32
CA PHE A 45 15.13 -0.75 2.65
C PHE A 45 15.16 -1.43 4.02
N VAL A 46 14.02 -1.43 4.69
CA VAL A 46 13.78 -2.19 5.92
C VAL A 46 12.69 -3.21 5.64
N VAL A 47 12.94 -4.47 6.01
CA VAL A 47 11.89 -5.50 6.04
C VAL A 47 11.03 -5.25 7.28
N ALA A 48 9.70 -5.28 7.12
CA ALA A 48 8.78 -5.15 8.25
C ALA A 48 9.07 -6.22 9.32
N GLY A 49 9.10 -5.78 10.57
CA GLY A 49 9.31 -6.65 11.72
C GLY A 49 8.08 -7.47 12.11
N GLU A 50 8.07 -7.95 13.35
CA GLU A 50 6.97 -8.74 13.89
C GLU A 50 5.64 -7.97 13.87
N THR A 51 4.58 -8.62 13.40
CA THR A 51 3.22 -8.09 13.51
C THR A 51 2.73 -8.26 14.94
N ILE A 52 2.48 -7.14 15.63
CA ILE A 52 1.99 -7.15 17.01
C ILE A 52 0.49 -6.87 17.02
N ARG A 53 -0.31 -7.79 17.56
CA ARG A 53 -1.75 -7.56 17.79
C ARG A 53 -1.99 -6.89 19.14
N ARG A 54 -2.60 -5.71 19.13
CA ARG A 54 -3.09 -5.02 20.34
C ARG A 54 -4.61 -4.87 20.30
N ARG A 55 -5.26 -4.73 21.45
CA ARG A 55 -6.70 -4.42 21.49
C ARG A 55 -6.88 -2.99 20.98
N SER A 56 -7.72 -2.81 19.97
CA SER A 56 -8.16 -1.50 19.51
C SER A 56 -9.40 -1.06 20.29
N ALA A 57 -9.57 0.25 20.47
CA ALA A 57 -10.83 0.83 20.96
C ALA A 57 -11.86 1.03 19.82
N ALA A 58 -11.46 0.82 18.57
CA ALA A 58 -12.38 0.82 17.44
C ALA A 58 -13.32 -0.40 17.52
N LYS A 59 -14.62 -0.14 17.49
CA LYS A 59 -15.67 -1.16 17.34
C LYS A 59 -15.69 -1.71 15.93
#